data_AF-A0A645CW54-F1
#
_entry.id   AF-A0A645CW54-F1
#
_cell.length_a   1.000
_cell.length_b   1.000
_cell.length_c   1.000
_cell.angle_alpha   90.00
_cell.angle_beta   90.00
_cell.angle_gamma   90.00
#
_symmetry.space_group_name_H-M   'P 1'
#
loop_
_entity.id
_entity.type
_entity.pdbx_description
1 polymer ?
#
loop_
_entity_poly.entity_id
_entity_poly.type
_entity_poly.pdbx_seq_one_letter_code
_entity_poly.pdbx_strand_id
1 'polypeptide(L)'
;MEYGLGIHGEPGIQRVGMEQADEIVTELLEALLRDSGIRAGDMVCTYVNGLGSTTLMELMIMNRKLHLLLKEKGIRVHNMDVNSLVTTMEMAGASITLMKMDDELQKYYDMPCSSPYYKKD
;
A
#
# COMPACT_ATOMS: atom_id res chain seq x y z
N MET A 1 12.78 -9.81 9.14
CA MET A 1 11.38 -9.45 8.81
C MET A 1 10.76 -10.57 7.96
N GLU A 2 9.46 -10.54 7.72
CA GLU A 2 8.74 -11.58 7.00
C GLU A 2 7.80 -10.95 5.96
N TYR A 3 7.95 -11.35 4.69
CA TYR A 3 7.10 -10.89 3.59
C TYR A 3 5.84 -11.72 3.49
N GLY A 4 4.71 -11.05 3.19
CA GLY A 4 3.43 -11.72 2.93
C GLY A 4 2.78 -12.34 4.17
N LEU A 5 3.13 -11.87 5.37
CA LEU A 5 2.51 -12.31 6.61
C LEU A 5 1.01 -11.99 6.62
N GLY A 6 0.20 -12.93 7.11
CA GLY A 6 -1.24 -12.71 7.31
C GLY A 6 -1.55 -11.83 8.54
N ILE A 7 -2.78 -11.30 8.58
CA ILE A 7 -3.22 -10.37 9.65
C ILE A 7 -3.46 -11.07 11.00
N HIS A 8 -3.39 -12.39 11.07
CA HIS A 8 -3.49 -13.18 12.29
C HIS A 8 -2.17 -13.91 12.61
N GLY A 9 -1.06 -13.48 12.00
CA GLY A 9 0.25 -14.09 12.21
C GLY A 9 0.44 -15.39 11.42
N GLU A 10 -0.38 -15.62 10.38
CA GLU A 10 -0.14 -16.71 9.44
C GLU A 10 1.23 -16.55 8.78
N PRO A 11 1.97 -17.65 8.56
CA PRO A 11 3.29 -17.61 7.95
C PRO A 11 3.27 -16.87 6.61
N GLY A 12 4.27 -16.03 6.41
CA GLY A 12 4.50 -15.35 5.15
C GLY A 12 5.14 -16.25 4.10
N ILE A 13 5.39 -15.66 2.94
CA ILE A 13 6.03 -16.35 1.81
C ILE A 13 7.54 -16.51 1.99
N GLN A 14 8.16 -15.60 2.74
CA GLN A 14 9.61 -15.53 2.85
C GLN A 14 10.05 -14.80 4.12
N ARG A 15 11.08 -15.32 4.79
CA ARG A 15 11.78 -14.66 5.90
C ARG A 15 13.12 -14.14 5.43
N VAL A 16 13.42 -12.89 5.78
CA VAL A 16 14.66 -12.20 5.38
C VAL A 16 15.24 -11.37 6.54
N GLY A 17 16.48 -10.91 6.38
CA GLY A 17 17.08 -9.91 7.25
C GLY A 17 16.30 -8.58 7.22
N MET A 18 16.60 -7.65 8.13
CA MET A 18 16.01 -6.30 8.03
C MET A 18 16.61 -5.59 6.82
N GLU A 19 15.76 -5.02 5.97
CA GLU A 19 16.16 -4.28 4.76
C GLU A 19 15.79 -2.80 4.90
N GLN A 20 16.29 -1.98 3.98
CA GLN A 20 15.89 -0.58 3.93
C GLN A 20 14.45 -0.44 3.44
N ALA A 21 13.73 0.57 3.93
CA ALA A 21 12.35 0.83 3.52
C ALA A 21 12.19 0.94 1.99
N ASP A 22 13.17 1.51 1.31
CA ASP A 22 13.16 1.65 -0.15
C ASP A 22 13.26 0.29 -0.88
N GLU A 23 14.02 -0.67 -0.33
CA GLU A 23 14.18 -2.03 -0.85
C GLU A 23 12.87 -2.81 -0.62
N ILE A 24 12.34 -2.72 0.60
CA ILE A 24 11.06 -3.34 0.99
C ILE A 24 9.93 -2.95 0.05
N VAL A 25 9.76 -1.65 -0.21
CA VAL A 25 8.70 -1.15 -1.09
C VAL A 25 8.91 -1.59 -2.54
N THR A 26 10.16 -1.70 -2.98
CA THR A 26 10.49 -2.17 -4.33
C THR A 26 10.07 -3.62 -4.50
N GLU A 27 10.44 -4.50 -3.56
CA GLU A 27 10.08 -5.91 -3.60
C GLU A 27 8.56 -6.12 -3.51
N LEU A 28 7.88 -5.42 -2.60
CA LEU A 28 6.42 -5.47 -2.46
C LEU A 28 5.71 -5.03 -3.75
N LEU A 29 6.11 -3.90 -4.33
CA LEU A 29 5.49 -3.40 -5.56
C LEU A 29 5.73 -4.35 -6.73
N GLU A 30 6.94 -4.89 -6.88
CA GLU A 30 7.24 -5.86 -7.94
C GLU A 30 6.39 -7.12 -7.80
N ALA A 31 6.22 -7.64 -6.59
CA ALA A 31 5.33 -8.76 -6.34
C ALA A 31 3.87 -8.46 -6.72
N LEU A 32 3.34 -7.31 -6.32
CA LEU A 32 1.97 -6.91 -6.65
C LEU A 32 1.76 -6.71 -8.16
N LEU A 33 2.74 -6.14 -8.86
CA LEU A 33 2.63 -5.90 -10.31
C LEU A 33 2.69 -7.18 -11.14
N ARG A 34 3.39 -8.22 -10.67
CA ARG A 34 3.44 -9.51 -11.38
C ARG A 34 2.05 -10.15 -11.54
N ASP A 35 1.20 -10.03 -10.52
CA ASP A 35 -0.09 -10.75 -10.48
C ASP A 35 -1.32 -9.85 -10.70
N SER A 36 -1.18 -8.52 -10.64
CA SER A 36 -2.32 -7.59 -10.71
C SER A 36 -2.81 -7.25 -12.12
N GLY A 37 -1.98 -7.46 -13.14
CA GLY A 37 -2.28 -7.02 -14.51
C GLY A 37 -2.26 -5.50 -14.72
N ILE A 38 -1.78 -4.71 -13.74
CA ILE A 38 -1.56 -3.26 -13.84
C ILE A 38 -0.34 -2.99 -14.73
N ARG A 39 -0.46 -2.00 -15.62
CA ARG A 39 0.56 -1.66 -16.63
C ARG A 39 0.76 -0.14 -16.74
N ALA A 40 1.82 0.26 -17.43
CA ALA A 40 2.02 1.66 -17.79
C ALA A 40 0.76 2.24 -18.48
N GLY A 41 0.36 3.45 -18.08
CA GLY A 41 -0.86 4.11 -18.54
C GLY A 41 -2.11 3.84 -17.69
N ASP A 42 -2.15 2.73 -16.94
CA ASP A 42 -3.22 2.46 -15.98
C ASP A 42 -3.22 3.51 -14.86
N MET A 43 -4.37 3.65 -14.21
CA MET A 43 -4.56 4.53 -13.06
C MET A 43 -4.83 3.68 -11.82
N VAL A 44 -4.25 4.05 -10.68
CA VAL A 44 -4.42 3.32 -9.42
C VAL A 44 -4.72 4.28 -8.27
N CYS A 45 -5.47 3.80 -7.28
CA CYS A 45 -5.37 4.27 -5.91
C CYS A 45 -4.40 3.38 -5.13
N THR A 46 -3.66 3.97 -4.21
CA THR A 46 -2.75 3.22 -3.32
C THR A 46 -3.12 3.42 -1.87
N TYR A 47 -2.86 2.41 -1.05
CA TYR A 47 -2.96 2.53 0.40
C TYR A 47 -1.73 1.92 1.07
N VAL A 48 -0.99 2.74 1.81
CA VAL A 48 0.09 2.27 2.69
C VAL A 48 -0.48 2.16 4.10
N ASN A 49 -0.63 0.92 4.55
CA ASN A 49 -1.28 0.58 5.81
C ASN A 49 -0.27 0.15 6.86
N GLY A 50 -0.26 0.77 8.04
CA GLY A 50 0.49 0.28 9.18
C GLY A 50 -0.22 -0.90 9.86
N LEU A 51 0.55 -1.91 10.28
CA LEU A 51 0.02 -3.11 10.94
C LEU A 51 -0.10 -2.98 12.46
N GLY A 52 0.24 -1.82 13.04
CA GLY A 52 0.13 -1.61 14.48
C GLY A 52 1.11 -0.57 14.99
N SER A 53 2.35 -0.98 15.25
CA SER A 53 3.37 -0.15 15.90
C SER A 53 4.28 0.64 14.96
N THR A 54 4.15 0.47 13.63
CA THR A 54 4.87 1.28 12.65
C THR A 54 4.37 2.71 12.65
N THR A 55 5.29 3.66 12.76
CA THR A 55 4.97 5.08 12.90
C THR A 55 4.51 5.68 11.58
N LEU A 56 3.71 6.75 11.65
CA LEU A 56 3.28 7.48 10.45
C LEU A 56 4.47 7.98 9.61
N MET A 57 5.57 8.36 10.26
CA MET A 57 6.78 8.82 9.56
C MET A 57 7.40 7.70 8.71
N GLU A 58 7.49 6.48 9.25
CA GLU A 58 7.98 5.31 8.53
C GLU A 58 7.05 4.94 7.36
N LEU A 59 5.73 4.97 7.57
CA LEU A 59 4.76 4.75 6.50
C LEU A 59 4.88 5.80 5.38
N MET A 60 5.13 7.06 5.73
CA MET A 60 5.35 8.13 4.74
C MET A 60 6.65 7.94 3.96
N ILE A 61 7.71 7.40 4.58
CA ILE A 61 8.94 7.01 3.89
C ILE A 61 8.64 5.93 2.85
N MET A 62 7.84 4.91 3.22
CA MET A 62 7.41 3.88 2.28
C MET A 62 6.55 4.46 1.15
N ASN A 63 5.59 5.32 1.47
CA ASN A 63 4.72 5.96 0.48
C ASN A 63 5.49 6.83 -0.53
N ARG A 64 6.55 7.53 -0.08
CA ARG A 64 7.46 8.26 -0.96
C ARG A 64 8.08 7.34 -2.00
N LYS A 65 8.63 6.20 -1.58
CA LYS A 65 9.25 5.25 -2.51
C LYS A 65 8.21 4.67 -3.48
N LEU A 66 7.02 4.32 -2.98
CA LEU A 66 5.93 3.80 -3.79
C LEU A 66 5.55 4.78 -4.90
N HIS A 67 5.39 6.07 -4.56
CA HIS A 67 5.10 7.14 -5.51
C HIS A 67 6.17 7.23 -6.62
N LEU A 68 7.45 7.21 -6.24
CA LEU A 68 8.57 7.29 -7.20
C LEU A 68 8.58 6.10 -8.17
N LEU A 69 8.39 4.88 -7.66
CA LEU A 69 8.38 3.68 -8.48
C LEU A 69 7.17 3.62 -9.42
N LEU A 70 5.97 4.01 -8.96
CA LEU A 70 4.79 4.07 -9.83
C LEU A 70 4.98 5.09 -10.95
N LYS A 71 5.54 6.26 -10.63
CA LYS A 71 5.89 7.28 -11.63
C LYS A 71 6.90 6.77 -12.65
N GLU A 72 7.97 6.11 -12.20
CA GLU A 72 8.98 5.51 -13.08
C GLU A 72 8.38 4.45 -14.02
N LYS A 73 7.46 3.62 -13.51
CA LYS A 73 6.76 2.59 -14.29
C LYS A 73 5.63 3.15 -15.16
N GLY A 74 5.42 4.47 -15.20
CA GLY A 74 4.39 5.12 -16.00
C GLY A 74 2.96 4.82 -15.54
N ILE A 75 2.76 4.41 -14.28
CA ILE A 75 1.45 4.15 -13.69
C ILE A 75 0.94 5.46 -13.08
N ARG A 76 -0.27 5.87 -13.46
CA ARG A 76 -0.90 7.09 -12.94
C ARG A 76 -1.49 6.83 -11.57
N VAL A 77 -1.41 7.82 -10.70
CA VAL A 77 -1.94 7.73 -9.33
C VAL A 77 -3.12 8.69 -9.21
N HIS A 78 -4.30 8.15 -8.90
CA HIS A 78 -5.51 8.93 -8.61
C HIS A 78 -5.47 9.48 -7.18
N ASN A 79 -5.16 8.61 -6.22
CA ASN A 79 -4.97 8.99 -4.81
C ASN A 79 -3.97 8.05 -4.12
N MET A 80 -3.31 8.55 -3.07
CA MET A 80 -2.47 7.78 -2.17
C MET A 80 -2.88 8.06 -0.72
N ASP A 81 -3.48 7.07 -0.07
CA ASP A 81 -3.80 7.16 1.35
C ASP A 81 -2.71 6.47 2.19
N VAL A 82 -2.43 7.03 3.37
CA VAL A 82 -1.47 6.49 4.34
C VAL A 82 -2.10 6.56 5.72
N ASN A 83 -2.34 5.41 6.35
CA ASN A 83 -2.93 5.32 7.69
C ASN A 83 -2.71 3.92 8.29
N SER A 84 -3.27 3.62 9.45
CA SER A 84 -3.29 2.29 10.06
C SER A 84 -4.73 1.89 10.36
N LEU A 85 -5.48 1.46 9.33
CA LEU A 85 -6.89 1.07 9.47
C LEU A 85 -7.04 -0.45 9.68
N VAL A 86 -6.16 -1.25 9.07
CA VAL A 86 -6.18 -2.71 9.18
C VAL A 86 -4.94 -3.15 9.94
N THR A 87 -5.04 -3.22 11.26
CA THR A 87 -3.92 -3.56 12.15
C THR A 87 -3.96 -5.01 12.62
N THR A 88 -2.81 -5.47 13.11
CA THR A 88 -2.61 -6.75 13.80
C THR A 88 -2.00 -6.46 15.18
N MET A 89 -2.86 -6.00 16.10
CA MET A 89 -2.44 -5.57 17.45
C MET A 89 -1.26 -4.59 17.40
N GLU A 90 -0.15 -4.89 18.09
CA GLU A 90 1.07 -4.08 18.16
C GLU A 90 2.13 -4.44 17.09
N MET A 91 1.78 -5.18 16.04
CA MET A 91 2.73 -5.64 15.03
C MET A 91 3.49 -4.48 14.37
N ALA A 92 4.82 -4.60 14.34
CA ALA A 92 5.69 -3.72 13.59
C ALA A 92 5.76 -4.20 12.13
N GLY A 93 5.07 -3.50 11.24
CA GLY A 93 5.02 -3.84 9.82
C GLY A 93 4.07 -2.94 9.05
N ALA A 94 4.05 -3.12 7.73
CA ALA A 94 3.17 -2.38 6.85
C ALA A 94 2.72 -3.26 5.67
N SER A 95 1.62 -2.89 5.05
CA SER A 95 1.14 -3.45 3.79
C SER A 95 0.92 -2.37 2.74
N ILE A 96 1.02 -2.75 1.47
CA ILE A 96 0.73 -1.89 0.32
C ILE A 96 -0.44 -2.51 -0.44
N THR A 97 -1.47 -1.71 -0.68
CA THR A 97 -2.60 -2.07 -1.53
C THR A 97 -2.56 -1.22 -2.80
N LEU A 98 -2.81 -1.85 -3.95
CA LEU A 98 -3.06 -1.19 -5.22
C LEU A 98 -4.48 -1.52 -5.67
N MET A 99 -5.27 -0.49 -5.97
CA MET A 99 -6.59 -0.64 -6.59
C MET A 99 -6.53 -0.02 -7.98
N LYS A 100 -6.59 -0.86 -9.02
CA LYS A 100 -6.70 -0.38 -10.40
C LYS A 100 -8.03 0.33 -10.56
N MET A 101 -7.98 1.54 -11.09
CA MET A 101 -9.14 2.39 -11.32
C MET A 101 -9.69 2.18 -12.72
N ASP A 102 -11.00 2.23 -12.81
CA ASP A 102 -11.77 2.43 -14.03
C ASP A 102 -12.79 3.56 -13.82
N ASP A 103 -13.55 3.88 -14.86
CA ASP A 103 -14.53 4.97 -14.85
C ASP A 103 -15.69 4.74 -13.86
N GLU A 104 -15.94 3.50 -13.44
CA GLU A 104 -16.96 3.17 -12.46
C GLU A 104 -16.43 3.35 -11.04
N LEU A 105 -15.29 2.72 -10.74
CA LEU A 105 -14.65 2.79 -9.44
C LEU A 105 -14.22 4.20 -9.06
N GLN A 106 -13.79 5.02 -10.04
CA GLN A 106 -13.42 6.40 -9.78
C GLN A 106 -14.61 7.22 -9.25
N LYS A 107 -15.81 7.00 -9.80
CA LYS A 107 -17.03 7.68 -9.33
C LYS A 107 -17.33 7.34 -7.89
N TYR A 108 -17.24 6.07 -7.51
CA TYR A 108 -17.51 5.63 -6.14
C TYR A 108 -16.43 6.08 -5.17
N TYR A 109 -15.16 5.98 -5.58
CA TYR A 109 -14.04 6.38 -4.76
C TYR A 109 -14.11 7.89 -4.43
N ASP A 110 -14.56 8.72 -5.36
CA ASP A 110 -14.66 10.18 -5.20
C ASP A 110 -15.96 10.67 -4.54
N MET A 111 -16.88 9.78 -4.16
CA MET A 111 -18.05 10.18 -3.40
C MET A 111 -17.66 10.65 -2.00
N PRO A 112 -18.33 11.69 -1.47
CA PRO A 112 -18.14 12.10 -0.10
C PRO A 112 -18.57 11.00 0.86
N CYS A 113 -17.82 10.81 1.94
CA CYS A 113 -18.14 9.84 2.98
C CYS A 113 -17.72 10.36 4.35
N SER A 114 -18.46 9.96 5.39
CA SER A 114 -18.17 10.32 6.78
C SER A 114 -18.33 9.11 7.67
N SER A 115 -17.21 8.59 8.15
CA SER A 115 -17.12 7.47 9.10
C SER A 115 -16.06 7.81 10.17
N PRO A 116 -16.05 7.12 11.34
CA PRO A 116 -15.15 7.45 12.44
C PRO A 116 -13.65 7.51 12.09
N TYR A 117 -13.20 6.74 11.09
CA TYR A 117 -11.78 6.61 10.74
C TYR A 117 -11.46 6.97 9.29
N TYR A 118 -12.48 7.32 8.49
CA TYR A 118 -12.31 7.74 7.11
C TYR A 118 -13.35 8.79 6.74
N LYS A 119 -12.87 9.95 6.31
CA LYS A 119 -13.69 11.07 5.83
C LYS A 119 -13.12 11.55 4.51
N LYS A 120 -14.01 11.74 3.52
CA LYS A 120 -13.70 12.31 2.22
C LYS A 120 -14.76 13.35 1.90
N ASP A 121 -14.32 14.54 1.53
CA ASP A 121 -15.17 15.69 1.21
C ASP A 121 -15.37 15.84 -0.31
#